data_AF-A0A7K0EDI5-F1
#
_entry.id   AF-A0A7K0EDI5-F1
#
_cell.length_a   1.000
_cell.length_b   1.000
_cell.length_c   1.000
_cell.angle_alpha   90.00
_cell.angle_beta   90.00
_cell.angle_gamma   90.00
#
_symmetry.space_group_name_H-M   'P 1'
#
loop_
_entity.id
_entity.type
_entity.pdbx_description
1 polymer ?
#
loop_
_entity_poly.entity_id
_entity_poly.type
_entity_poly.pdbx_seq_one_letter_code
_entity_poly.pdbx_strand_id
1 'polypeptide(L)'
;MRDDIYLDGVKTRFQKRQSGNPNGRPKGRKEKAKQIRHCLSVTAKAENCLTGEPMTLSIEELITLAIMAKALKGDTAAYRAIMDFAYGKL
;
A
#
# COMPACT_ATOMS: atom_id res chain seq x y z
N MET A 1 -38.10 -6.33 37.23
CA MET A 1 -37.48 -6.81 35.97
C MET A 1 -36.22 -5.98 35.74
N ARG A 2 -35.15 -6.53 35.18
CA ARG A 2 -33.93 -5.75 34.89
C ARG A 2 -34.18 -4.89 33.65
N ASP A 3 -34.34 -3.59 33.83
CA ASP A 3 -34.63 -2.61 32.76
C ASP A 3 -33.52 -2.57 31.69
N ASP A 4 -32.35 -3.11 32.01
CA ASP A 4 -31.13 -3.12 31.21
C ASP A 4 -31.23 -3.98 29.93
N ILE A 5 -32.19 -4.91 29.85
CA ILE A 5 -32.40 -5.81 28.69
C ILE A 5 -33.63 -5.41 27.87
N TYR A 6 -34.56 -4.62 28.43
CA TYR A 6 -35.80 -4.22 27.76
C TYR A 6 -35.70 -2.78 27.25
N LEU A 7 -35.94 -2.57 25.97
CA LEU A 7 -36.06 -1.25 25.36
C LEU A 7 -37.49 -1.10 24.83
N ASP A 8 -38.22 -0.10 25.31
CA ASP A 8 -39.62 0.17 24.91
C ASP A 8 -40.56 -1.04 25.05
N GLY A 9 -40.38 -1.85 26.09
CA GLY A 9 -41.19 -3.06 26.35
C GLY A 9 -40.81 -4.28 25.50
N VAL A 10 -39.85 -4.16 24.58
CA VAL A 10 -39.33 -5.26 23.77
C VAL A 10 -38.03 -5.80 24.36
N LYS A 11 -37.92 -7.12 24.51
CA LYS A 11 -36.69 -7.78 24.99
C LYS A 11 -35.59 -7.66 23.94
N THR A 12 -34.50 -6.99 24.25
CA THR A 12 -33.35 -6.81 23.37
C THR A 12 -32.13 -7.55 23.89
N ARG A 13 -31.19 -7.90 23.01
CA ARG A 13 -29.91 -8.55 23.39
C ARG A 13 -28.79 -7.57 23.75
N PHE A 14 -29.01 -6.27 23.53
CA PHE A 14 -27.99 -5.24 23.66
C PHE A 14 -28.25 -4.42 24.92
N GLN A 15 -27.24 -4.30 25.78
CA GLN A 15 -27.35 -3.52 27.00
C GLN A 15 -27.36 -2.03 26.69
N LYS A 16 -28.24 -1.28 27.35
CA LYS A 16 -28.31 0.18 27.21
C LYS A 16 -26.95 0.80 27.55
N ARG A 17 -26.46 1.73 26.72
CA ARG A 17 -25.13 2.39 26.82
C ARG A 17 -23.91 1.50 26.53
N GLN A 18 -24.10 0.24 26.09
CA GLN A 18 -23.02 -0.56 25.53
C GLN A 18 -23.18 -0.67 24.01
N SER A 19 -22.07 -0.47 23.28
CA SER A 19 -22.04 -0.77 21.85
C SER A 19 -22.25 -2.28 21.66
N GLY A 20 -23.09 -2.67 20.70
CA GLY A 20 -23.23 -4.07 20.29
C GLY A 20 -21.95 -4.68 19.72
N ASN A 21 -20.96 -3.84 19.39
CA ASN A 21 -19.60 -4.24 19.09
C ASN A 21 -18.61 -3.41 19.93
N PRO A 22 -18.29 -3.85 21.15
CA PRO A 22 -17.37 -3.14 22.05
C PRO A 22 -15.96 -2.97 21.46
N ASN A 23 -15.52 -3.90 20.62
CA ASN A 23 -14.21 -3.89 19.98
C ASN A 23 -14.13 -3.04 18.71
N GLY A 24 -15.26 -2.48 18.26
CA GLY A 24 -15.33 -1.65 17.06
C GLY A 24 -14.99 -2.39 15.77
N ARG A 25 -14.80 -1.64 14.68
CA ARG A 25 -14.38 -2.22 13.39
C ARG A 25 -12.95 -2.75 13.56
N PRO A 26 -12.68 -4.03 13.23
CA PRO A 26 -11.34 -4.57 13.33
C PRO A 26 -10.38 -3.76 12.46
N LYS A 27 -9.15 -3.57 12.95
CA LYS A 27 -8.11 -2.84 12.24
C LYS A 27 -7.92 -3.45 10.85
N GLY A 28 -7.97 -2.62 9.81
CA GLY A 28 -7.85 -3.07 8.42
C GLY A 28 -6.59 -3.94 8.20
N ARG A 29 -6.71 -4.96 7.36
CA ARG A 29 -5.65 -5.95 7.12
C ARG A 29 -4.40 -5.26 6.56
N LYS A 30 -3.34 -5.17 7.37
CA LYS A 30 -2.05 -4.52 7.02
C LYS A 30 -1.22 -5.30 5.98
N GLU A 31 -1.72 -6.45 5.52
CA GLU A 31 -0.91 -7.41 4.78
C GLU A 31 -0.58 -7.00 3.35
N LYS A 32 -1.50 -6.33 2.63
CA LYS A 32 -1.27 -5.99 1.21
C LYS A 32 -0.05 -5.10 1.01
N ALA A 33 0.06 -4.03 1.82
CA ALA A 33 1.21 -3.13 1.74
C ALA A 33 2.51 -3.83 2.17
N LYS A 34 2.45 -4.75 3.13
CA LYS A 34 3.61 -5.56 3.55
C LYS A 34 4.06 -6.52 2.44
N GLN A 35 3.11 -7.16 1.78
CA GLN A 35 3.36 -8.06 0.65
C GLN A 35 3.97 -7.31 -0.53
N ILE A 36 3.43 -6.15 -0.90
CA ILE A 36 3.96 -5.33 -1.99
C ILE A 36 5.37 -4.84 -1.67
N ARG A 37 5.62 -4.34 -0.45
CA ARG A 37 6.98 -3.97 -0.03
C ARG A 37 7.94 -5.15 -0.12
N HIS A 38 7.51 -6.33 0.32
CA HIS A 38 8.34 -7.52 0.20
C HIS A 38 8.67 -7.84 -1.26
N CYS A 39 7.69 -7.79 -2.16
CA CYS A 39 7.92 -8.00 -3.59
C CYS A 39 8.89 -6.96 -4.18
N LEU A 40 8.74 -5.67 -3.84
CA LEU A 40 9.62 -4.61 -4.33
C LEU A 40 11.07 -4.78 -3.85
N SER A 41 11.26 -5.32 -2.64
CA SER A 41 12.59 -5.60 -2.08
C SER A 41 13.25 -6.88 -2.61
N VAL A 42 12.54 -7.72 -3.40
CA VAL A 42 13.16 -8.90 -4.01
C VAL A 42 14.23 -8.45 -4.99
N THR A 43 15.41 -9.06 -4.92
CA THR A 43 16.50 -8.80 -5.83
C THR A 43 16.50 -9.79 -6.99
N ALA A 44 16.72 -9.28 -8.20
CA ALA A 44 16.88 -10.05 -9.41
C ALA A 44 18.25 -9.76 -10.03
N LYS A 45 18.84 -10.79 -10.66
CA LYS A 45 20.03 -10.59 -11.50
C LYS A 45 19.57 -9.92 -12.80
N ALA A 46 20.10 -8.74 -13.07
CA ALA A 46 19.85 -7.99 -14.28
C ALA A 46 21.19 -7.64 -14.93
N GLU A 47 21.26 -7.72 -16.25
CA GLU A 47 22.43 -7.24 -16.99
C GLU A 47 22.38 -5.72 -17.09
N ASN A 48 23.47 -5.05 -16.73
CA ASN A 48 23.57 -3.62 -16.91
C ASN A 48 23.66 -3.30 -18.41
N CYS A 49 22.64 -2.63 -18.96
CA CYS A 49 22.62 -2.28 -20.39
C CYS A 49 23.74 -1.31 -20.82
N LEU A 50 24.44 -0.66 -19.88
CA LEU A 50 25.55 0.26 -20.15
C LEU A 50 26.93 -0.40 -20.07
N THR A 51 27.14 -1.34 -19.15
CA THR A 51 28.46 -1.95 -18.92
C THR A 51 28.53 -3.44 -19.26
N GLY A 52 27.40 -4.10 -19.48
CA GLY A 52 27.32 -5.54 -19.73
C GLY A 52 27.61 -6.41 -18.50
N GLU A 53 27.87 -5.79 -17.34
CA GLU A 53 28.14 -6.52 -16.11
C GLU A 53 26.84 -6.99 -15.42
N PRO A 54 26.85 -8.18 -14.81
CA PRO A 54 25.71 -8.66 -14.04
C PRO A 54 25.55 -7.83 -12.76
N MET A 55 24.48 -7.06 -12.67
CA MET A 55 24.11 -6.31 -11.48
C MET A 55 22.96 -7.03 -10.75
N THR A 56 23.00 -7.02 -9.43
CA THR A 56 21.86 -7.46 -8.63
C THR A 56 21.07 -6.22 -8.24
N LEU A 57 19.89 -6.07 -8.84
CA LEU A 57 19.00 -4.93 -8.61
C LEU A 57 17.71 -5.40 -7.93
N SER A 58 17.16 -4.56 -7.08
CA SER A 58 15.81 -4.74 -6.56
C SER A 58 14.77 -4.53 -7.67
N ILE A 59 13.60 -5.15 -7.52
CA ILE A 59 12.48 -4.91 -8.45
C ILE A 59 12.07 -3.43 -8.46
N GLU A 60 12.21 -2.72 -7.35
CA GLU A 60 11.96 -1.28 -7.25
C GLU A 60 12.88 -0.46 -8.18
N GLU A 61 14.17 -0.76 -8.17
CA GLU A 61 15.14 -0.10 -9.05
C GLU A 61 14.86 -0.42 -10.53
N LEU A 62 14.51 -1.68 -10.84
CA LEU A 62 14.15 -2.08 -12.21
C LEU A 62 12.91 -1.34 -12.73
N ILE A 63 11.88 -1.17 -11.90
CA ILE A 63 10.70 -0.37 -12.26
C ILE A 63 11.10 1.08 -12.52
N THR A 64 11.96 1.65 -11.67
CA THR A 64 12.43 3.03 -11.81
C THR A 64 13.20 3.23 -13.12
N LEU A 65 14.09 2.30 -13.45
CA LEU A 65 14.83 2.30 -14.72
C LEU A 65 13.89 2.19 -15.94
N ALA A 66 12.86 1.35 -15.86
CA ALA A 66 11.86 1.23 -16.93
C ALA A 66 11.08 2.53 -17.15
N ILE A 67 10.72 3.24 -16.06
CA ILE A 67 10.05 4.55 -16.14
C ILE A 67 11.01 5.59 -16.75
N MET A 68 12.29 5.59 -16.36
CA MET A 68 13.32 6.44 -16.97
C MET A 68 13.46 6.17 -18.47
N ALA A 69 13.53 4.90 -18.87
CA ALA A 69 13.58 4.52 -20.29
C ALA A 69 12.34 4.98 -21.07
N LYS A 70 11.16 4.98 -20.43
CA LYS A 70 9.93 5.52 -21.02
C LYS A 70 9.97 7.04 -21.17
N ALA A 71 10.47 7.75 -20.16
CA ALA A 71 10.65 9.20 -20.20
C ALA A 71 11.66 9.61 -21.30
N LEU A 72 12.75 8.85 -21.46
CA LEU A 72 13.73 9.05 -22.54
C LEU A 72 13.11 8.90 -23.93
N LYS A 73 12.03 8.13 -24.08
CA LYS A 73 11.28 7.98 -25.33
C LYS A 73 10.27 9.12 -25.58
N GLY A 74 10.24 10.14 -24.72
CA GLY A 74 9.38 11.32 -24.87
C GLY A 74 8.06 11.26 -24.11
N ASP A 75 7.86 10.28 -23.21
CA ASP A 75 6.70 10.28 -22.33
C ASP A 75 6.84 11.36 -21.24
N THR A 76 6.15 12.48 -21.44
CA THR A 76 6.16 13.65 -20.56
C THR A 76 5.55 13.36 -19.18
N ALA A 77 4.61 12.42 -19.07
CA ALA A 77 4.01 12.03 -17.81
C ALA A 77 5.00 11.21 -16.97
N ALA A 78 5.74 10.30 -17.61
CA ALA A 78 6.83 9.57 -16.97
C ALA A 78 7.93 10.52 -16.49
N TYR A 79 8.31 11.49 -17.32
CA TYR A 79 9.29 12.52 -16.95
C TYR A 79 8.82 13.34 -15.74
N ARG A 80 7.57 13.83 -15.75
CA ARG A 80 7.00 14.56 -14.62
C ARG A 80 6.98 13.73 -13.34
N ALA A 81 6.59 12.45 -13.42
CA ALA A 81 6.60 11.57 -12.26
C ALA A 81 8.01 11.42 -11.66
N ILE A 82 9.05 11.26 -12.49
CA ILE A 82 10.44 11.22 -12.02
C ILE A 82 10.83 12.53 -11.33
N MET A 83 10.46 13.68 -11.91
CA MET A 83 10.76 15.00 -11.33
C MET A 83 10.05 15.19 -9.97
N ASP A 84 8.77 14.82 -9.88
CA ASP A 84 7.99 14.87 -8.65
C ASP A 84 8.58 13.97 -7.55
N PHE A 85 9.16 12.82 -7.92
CA PHE A 85 9.84 11.93 -6.97
C PHE A 85 11.22 12.46 -6.55
N ALA A 86 11.98 13.06 -7.46
CA ALA A 86 13.35 13.50 -7.20
C ALA A 86 13.42 14.83 -6.42
N TYR A 87 12.56 15.79 -6.77
CA TYR A 87 12.60 17.15 -6.22
C TYR A 87 11.42 17.47 -5.31
N GLY A 88 10.55 16.49 -5.07
CA GLY A 88 9.27 16.70 -4.42
C GLY A 88 8.21 17.17 -5.41
N LYS A 89 6.95 17.08 -4.98
CA LYS A 89 5.81 17.44 -5.82
C LYS A 89 5.85 18.93 -6.13
N LEU A 90 6.06 19.28 -7.39
CA LEU A 90 5.93 20.65 -7.90
C LEU A 90 4.48 21.13 -7.84
#